data_AF-A0AAP3MBY7-F1
#
_entry.id   AF-A0AAP3MBY7-F1
#
_cell.length_a   1.000
_cell.length_b   1.000
_cell.length_c   1.000
_cell.angle_alpha   90.00
_cell.angle_beta   90.00
_cell.angle_gamma   90.00
#
_symmetry.space_group_name_H-M   'P 1'
#
loop_
_entity.id
_entity.type
_entity.pdbx_description
1 polymer ?
#
loop_
_entity_poly.entity_id
_entity_poly.type
_entity_poly.pdbx_seq_one_letter_code
_entity_poly.pdbx_strand_id
1 'polypeptide(L)'
;MNKVGKEGISFGQIEEQVVPPSTVDEAKNKTEQISKRHSFITLTQSISGISEYINKLTDDDHKKIEILTNELAETFFNLRCQSIYNSIFGSQIYLLKILNSHKPDGLNENRIEAYFNDIAQKYPDFFATWTCEMYLNFLRQSILITTNKNNFCITEFGVDFLVWLQLTGFPESKAL
;
A
#
# COMPACT_ATOMS: atom_id res chain seq x y z
N MET A 1 -10.95 36.95 34.31
CA MET A 1 -9.67 36.43 34.84
C MET A 1 -9.20 35.35 33.87
N ASN A 2 -8.37 35.73 32.91
CA ASN A 2 -7.90 34.86 31.84
C ASN A 2 -6.54 34.29 32.21
N LYS A 3 -6.40 32.96 32.24
CA LYS A 3 -5.11 32.29 32.27
C LYS A 3 -4.88 31.63 30.91
N VAL A 4 -4.07 32.29 30.09
CA VAL A 4 -3.49 31.74 28.87
C VAL A 4 -2.19 31.06 29.27
N GLY A 5 -2.13 29.73 29.14
CA GLY A 5 -0.93 28.92 29.35
C GLY A 5 -0.22 28.67 28.02
N LYS A 6 1.10 28.86 28.02
CA LYS A 6 2.02 28.51 26.93
C LYS A 6 2.24 27.01 26.90
N GLU A 7 1.36 26.24 26.27
CA GLU A 7 1.70 24.87 25.87
C GLU A 7 1.26 24.67 24.43
N GLY A 8 2.26 24.40 23.58
CA GLY A 8 2.10 24.19 22.17
C GLY A 8 1.21 22.99 21.88
N ILE A 9 0.54 23.06 20.74
CA ILE A 9 -0.26 21.99 20.17
C ILE A 9 0.65 20.77 20.00
N SER A 10 0.38 19.70 20.77
CA SER A 10 0.99 18.40 20.58
C SER A 10 0.39 17.76 19.34
N PHE A 11 1.16 17.71 18.25
CA PHE A 11 0.81 16.88 17.10
C PHE A 11 1.06 15.43 17.50
N GLY A 12 -0.02 14.65 17.52
CA GLY A 12 0.05 13.19 17.67
C GLY A 12 1.02 12.61 16.64
N GLN A 13 1.87 11.71 17.11
CA GLN A 13 2.89 11.05 16.33
C GLN A 13 2.25 10.43 15.08
N ILE A 14 2.69 10.88 13.91
CA ILE A 14 2.55 10.12 12.69
C ILE A 14 3.47 8.91 12.90
N GLU A 15 2.90 7.73 13.11
CA GLU A 15 3.67 6.49 12.98
C GLU A 15 4.06 6.37 11.51
N GLU A 16 5.20 6.96 11.15
CA GLU A 16 5.98 6.48 10.02
C GLU A 16 6.20 4.98 10.26
N GLN A 17 5.69 4.14 9.36
CA GLN A 17 6.15 2.77 9.27
C GLN A 17 7.62 2.83 8.83
N VAL A 18 8.50 3.00 9.81
CA VAL A 18 9.93 2.77 9.67
C VAL A 18 10.06 1.28 9.39
N VAL A 19 10.36 0.95 8.13
CA VAL A 19 10.89 -0.38 7.79
C VAL A 19 12.08 -0.57 8.71
N PRO A 20 12.09 -1.56 9.63
CA PRO A 20 13.21 -1.73 10.54
C PRO A 20 14.48 -1.90 9.70
N PRO A 21 15.57 -1.17 10.00
CA PRO A 21 16.83 -1.40 9.32
C PRO A 21 17.23 -2.84 9.62
N SER A 22 17.07 -3.73 8.65
CA SER A 22 17.66 -5.05 8.73
C SER A 22 19.16 -4.82 8.79
N THR A 23 19.80 -5.23 9.87
CA THR A 23 21.26 -5.16 9.96
C THR A 23 21.87 -5.91 8.76
N VAL A 24 23.07 -5.52 8.31
CA VAL A 24 23.75 -6.17 7.18
C VAL A 24 23.84 -7.69 7.38
N ASP A 25 23.93 -8.14 8.64
CA ASP A 25 23.97 -9.55 9.03
C ASP A 25 22.61 -10.27 8.96
N GLU A 26 21.50 -9.58 9.24
CA GLU A 26 20.15 -10.13 9.08
C GLU A 26 19.75 -10.26 7.61
N ALA A 27 20.12 -9.26 6.79
CA ALA A 27 19.85 -9.29 5.35
C ALA A 27 20.63 -10.42 4.63
N LYS A 28 21.90 -10.65 5.02
CA LYS A 28 22.71 -11.78 4.55
C LYS A 28 22.08 -13.13 4.93
N ASN A 29 21.69 -13.29 6.20
CA ASN A 29 21.12 -14.54 6.70
C ASN A 29 19.79 -14.94 6.04
N LYS A 30 18.94 -13.96 5.68
CA LYS A 30 17.63 -14.23 5.06
C LYS A 30 17.75 -14.60 3.57
N THR A 31 18.65 -13.93 2.85
CA THR A 31 18.90 -14.14 1.41
C THR A 31 19.60 -15.48 1.15
N GLU A 32 20.48 -15.90 2.05
CA GLU A 32 21.16 -17.20 1.98
C GLU A 32 20.23 -18.40 2.26
N GLN A 33 19.16 -18.23 3.05
CA GLN A 33 18.30 -19.36 3.44
C GLN A 33 17.38 -19.88 2.33
N ILE A 34 16.90 -19.01 1.43
CA ILE A 34 16.00 -19.41 0.33
C ILE A 34 16.82 -20.04 -0.81
N SER A 35 17.93 -19.41 -1.17
CA SER A 35 18.85 -19.87 -2.22
C SER A 35 19.54 -21.19 -1.87
N LYS A 36 19.84 -21.45 -0.59
CA LYS A 36 20.41 -22.73 -0.13
C LYS A 36 19.41 -23.89 -0.14
N ARG A 37 18.10 -23.63 -0.13
CA ARG A 37 17.07 -24.69 -0.08
C ARG A 37 16.65 -25.18 -1.46
N HIS A 38 16.56 -24.29 -2.45
CA HIS A 38 16.19 -24.63 -3.83
C HIS A 38 16.94 -23.73 -4.81
N SER A 39 17.61 -24.33 -5.79
CA SER A 39 18.23 -23.59 -6.89
C SER A 39 17.18 -23.26 -7.94
N PHE A 40 16.83 -21.99 -8.06
CA PHE A 40 15.96 -21.49 -9.14
C PHE A 40 16.83 -21.00 -10.29
N ILE A 41 16.82 -21.70 -11.42
CA ILE A 41 17.65 -21.35 -12.60
C ILE A 41 17.36 -19.91 -13.06
N THR A 42 16.08 -19.52 -13.07
CA THR A 42 15.66 -18.16 -13.46
C THR A 42 16.14 -17.10 -12.47
N LEU A 43 16.21 -17.40 -11.18
CA LEU A 43 16.76 -16.47 -10.18
C LEU A 43 18.26 -16.25 -10.43
N THR A 44 19.01 -17.34 -10.69
CA THR A 44 20.44 -17.24 -11.00
C THR A 44 20.67 -16.42 -12.27
N GLN A 45 19.87 -16.64 -13.32
CA GLN A 45 19.92 -15.85 -14.55
C GLN A 45 19.61 -14.36 -14.29
N SER A 46 18.58 -14.06 -13.50
CA SER A 46 18.24 -12.69 -13.11
C SER A 46 19.36 -12.02 -12.33
N ILE A 47 20.00 -12.72 -11.38
CA ILE A 47 21.14 -12.18 -10.61
C ILE A 47 22.31 -11.83 -11.55
N SER A 48 22.63 -12.72 -12.50
CA SER A 48 23.69 -12.45 -13.48
C SER A 48 23.35 -11.24 -14.36
N GLY A 49 22.12 -11.15 -14.85
CA GLY A 49 21.67 -10.02 -15.67
C GLY A 49 21.67 -8.70 -14.90
N ILE A 50 21.18 -8.70 -13.66
CA ILE A 50 21.21 -7.51 -12.77
C ILE A 50 22.66 -7.10 -12.47
N SER A 51 23.56 -8.05 -12.23
CA SER A 51 24.98 -7.75 -11.98
C SER A 51 25.64 -7.09 -13.19
N GLU A 52 25.35 -7.58 -14.41
CA GLU A 52 25.83 -6.96 -15.64
C GLU A 52 25.26 -5.55 -15.84
N TYR A 53 23.97 -5.36 -15.54
CA TYR A 53 23.32 -4.05 -15.57
C TYR A 53 23.96 -3.05 -14.60
N ILE A 54 24.15 -3.46 -13.33
CA ILE A 54 24.76 -2.63 -12.28
C ILE A 54 26.16 -2.14 -12.70
N ASN A 55 26.95 -3.02 -13.31
CA ASN A 55 28.30 -2.67 -13.76
C ASN A 55 28.31 -1.70 -14.95
N LYS A 56 27.20 -1.55 -15.68
CA LYS A 56 27.06 -0.63 -16.82
C LYS A 56 26.42 0.72 -16.45
N LEU A 57 25.85 0.85 -15.24
CA LEU A 57 25.17 2.07 -14.80
C LEU A 57 26.12 3.28 -14.72
N THR A 58 27.16 3.16 -13.89
CA THR A 58 28.11 4.23 -13.57
C THR A 58 29.28 3.66 -12.77
N ASP A 59 30.47 4.24 -12.93
CA ASP A 59 31.67 3.92 -12.14
C ASP A 59 31.65 4.57 -10.75
N ASP A 60 30.79 5.57 -10.54
CA ASP A 60 30.58 6.23 -9.25
C ASP A 60 29.66 5.41 -8.34
N ASP A 61 30.22 4.84 -7.28
CA ASP A 61 29.48 3.99 -6.33
C ASP A 61 28.38 4.73 -5.57
N HIS A 62 28.51 6.04 -5.32
CA HIS A 62 27.44 6.80 -4.65
C HIS A 62 26.22 6.93 -5.57
N LYS A 63 26.44 7.27 -6.84
CA LYS A 63 25.36 7.32 -7.85
C LYS A 63 24.75 5.95 -8.09
N LYS A 64 25.57 4.90 -8.08
CA LYS A 64 25.10 3.51 -8.20
C LYS A 64 24.13 3.15 -7.08
N ILE A 65 24.48 3.48 -5.83
CA ILE A 65 23.60 3.25 -4.67
C ILE A 65 22.29 4.05 -4.79
N GLU A 66 22.36 5.32 -5.22
CA GLU A 66 21.19 6.17 -5.41
C GLU A 66 20.22 5.58 -6.46
N ILE A 67 20.74 5.22 -7.64
CA ILE A 67 19.95 4.62 -8.73
C ILE A 67 19.31 3.31 -8.26
N LEU A 68 20.09 2.41 -7.64
CA LEU A 68 19.58 1.12 -7.19
C LEU A 68 18.56 1.25 -6.06
N THR A 69 18.73 2.24 -5.18
CA THR A 69 17.73 2.55 -4.15
C THR A 69 16.40 2.96 -4.78
N ASN A 70 16.42 3.83 -5.79
CA ASN A 70 15.22 4.28 -6.48
C ASN A 70 14.54 3.14 -7.25
N GLU A 71 15.28 2.35 -8.01
CA GLU A 71 14.73 1.20 -8.74
C GLU A 71 14.15 0.14 -7.79
N LEU A 72 14.81 -0.10 -6.65
CA LEU A 72 14.32 -1.04 -5.66
C LEU A 72 13.04 -0.53 -4.98
N ALA A 73 12.97 0.77 -4.68
CA ALA A 73 11.77 1.40 -4.13
C ALA A 73 10.60 1.31 -5.13
N GLU A 74 10.83 1.60 -6.40
CA GLU A 74 9.83 1.46 -7.46
C GLU A 74 9.37 0.00 -7.63
N THR A 75 10.30 -0.95 -7.59
CA THR A 75 9.97 -2.38 -7.65
C THR A 75 9.09 -2.79 -6.47
N PHE A 76 9.44 -2.39 -5.24
CA PHE A 76 8.63 -2.70 -4.07
C PHE A 76 7.25 -2.03 -4.11
N PHE A 77 7.17 -0.78 -4.58
CA PHE A 77 5.90 -0.09 -4.78
C PHE A 77 4.99 -0.85 -5.76
N ASN A 78 5.52 -1.23 -6.93
CA ASN A 78 4.79 -2.00 -7.94
C ASN A 78 4.32 -3.36 -7.41
N LEU A 79 5.20 -4.12 -6.73
CA LEU A 79 4.85 -5.41 -6.14
C LEU A 79 3.76 -5.29 -5.07
N ARG A 80 3.83 -4.24 -4.24
CA ARG A 80 2.81 -3.96 -3.23
C ARG A 80 1.47 -3.63 -3.89
N CYS A 81 1.45 -2.74 -4.88
CA CYS A 81 0.23 -2.41 -5.61
C CYS A 81 -0.38 -3.63 -6.30
N GLN A 82 0.43 -4.47 -6.93
CA GLN A 82 -0.04 -5.70 -7.57
C GLN A 82 -0.62 -6.70 -6.56
N SER A 83 0.03 -6.88 -5.39
CA SER A 83 -0.46 -7.74 -4.31
C SER A 83 -1.83 -7.27 -3.80
N ILE A 84 -1.98 -5.96 -3.60
CA ILE A 84 -3.24 -5.33 -3.21
C ILE A 84 -4.29 -5.54 -4.30
N TYR A 85 -3.95 -5.23 -5.55
CA TYR A 85 -4.87 -5.37 -6.68
C TYR A 85 -5.38 -6.80 -6.82
N ASN A 86 -4.54 -7.81 -6.58
CA ASN A 86 -4.96 -9.21 -6.63
C ASN A 86 -5.96 -9.56 -5.52
N SER A 87 -5.89 -8.91 -4.36
CA SER A 87 -6.71 -9.22 -3.18
C SER A 87 -7.94 -8.33 -3.02
N ILE A 88 -7.91 -7.11 -3.56
CA ILE A 88 -8.98 -6.11 -3.41
C ILE A 88 -10.20 -6.45 -4.27
N PHE A 89 -11.38 -6.04 -3.79
CA PHE A 89 -12.64 -6.09 -4.50
C PHE A 89 -12.84 -4.88 -5.43
N GLY A 90 -13.55 -5.06 -6.54
CA GLY A 90 -13.98 -3.98 -7.44
C GLY A 90 -14.84 -2.94 -6.71
N SER A 91 -15.77 -3.39 -5.86
CA SER A 91 -16.55 -2.53 -4.96
C SER A 91 -15.67 -1.74 -3.98
N GLN A 92 -14.54 -2.30 -3.54
CA GLN A 92 -13.60 -1.58 -2.70
C GLN A 92 -12.79 -0.55 -3.50
N ILE A 93 -12.37 -0.88 -4.73
CA ILE A 93 -11.74 0.10 -5.65
C ILE A 93 -12.69 1.29 -5.88
N TYR A 94 -13.98 1.01 -6.12
CA TYR A 94 -14.97 2.07 -6.28
C TYR A 94 -15.14 2.92 -5.02
N LEU A 95 -15.12 2.31 -3.83
CA LEU A 95 -15.11 3.05 -2.57
C LEU A 95 -13.89 3.99 -2.45
N LEU A 96 -12.70 3.52 -2.82
CA LEU A 96 -11.49 4.37 -2.82
C LEU A 96 -11.67 5.59 -3.75
N LYS A 97 -12.29 5.42 -4.91
CA LYS A 97 -12.59 6.54 -5.83
C LYS A 97 -13.55 7.55 -5.22
N ILE A 98 -14.59 7.08 -4.53
CA ILE A 98 -15.51 7.96 -3.79
C ILE A 98 -14.73 8.72 -2.71
N LEU A 99 -13.91 8.04 -1.91
CA LEU A 99 -13.11 8.70 -0.87
C LEU A 99 -12.14 9.74 -1.46
N ASN A 100 -11.51 9.42 -2.59
CA ASN A 100 -10.63 10.32 -3.32
C ASN A 100 -11.35 11.60 -3.79
N SER A 101 -12.63 11.51 -4.18
CA SER A 101 -13.42 12.67 -4.58
C SER A 101 -13.93 13.52 -3.40
N HIS A 102 -13.76 13.04 -2.16
CA HIS A 102 -14.17 13.73 -0.93
C HIS A 102 -12.97 14.19 -0.08
N LYS A 103 -11.76 14.23 -0.65
CA LYS A 103 -10.59 14.81 0.04
C LYS A 103 -10.77 16.32 0.29
N PRO A 104 -10.27 16.86 1.41
CA PRO A 104 -9.57 16.16 2.50
C PRO A 104 -10.51 15.56 3.57
N ASP A 105 -11.80 15.90 3.52
CA ASP A 105 -12.73 15.68 4.63
C ASP A 105 -13.18 14.23 4.81
N GLY A 106 -13.17 13.43 3.73
CA GLY A 106 -13.59 12.04 3.74
C GLY A 106 -15.11 11.85 3.86
N LEU A 107 -15.53 10.65 4.28
CA LEU A 107 -16.93 10.28 4.48
C LEU A 107 -17.17 9.80 5.91
N ASN A 108 -18.30 10.19 6.50
CA ASN A 108 -18.69 9.68 7.82
C ASN A 108 -19.13 8.21 7.76
N GLU A 109 -19.18 7.57 8.93
CA GLU A 109 -19.56 6.18 9.11
C GLU A 109 -20.91 5.83 8.45
N ASN A 110 -21.95 6.62 8.66
CA ASN A 110 -23.28 6.39 8.08
C ASN A 110 -23.24 6.28 6.53
N ARG A 111 -22.40 7.08 5.86
CA ARG A 111 -22.24 7.02 4.40
C ARG A 111 -21.52 5.75 3.96
N ILE A 112 -20.51 5.33 4.72
CA ILE A 112 -19.76 4.11 4.46
C ILE A 112 -20.62 2.87 4.69
N GLU A 113 -21.39 2.84 5.78
CA GLU A 113 -22.35 1.77 6.05
C GLU A 113 -23.43 1.69 4.96
N ALA A 114 -24.01 2.83 4.56
CA ALA A 114 -24.99 2.85 3.48
C ALA A 114 -24.41 2.31 2.16
N TYR A 115 -23.15 2.67 1.85
CA TYR A 115 -22.45 2.12 0.69
C TYR A 115 -22.27 0.61 0.79
N PHE A 116 -21.78 0.10 1.91
CA PHE A 116 -21.61 -1.34 2.14
C PHE A 116 -22.94 -2.09 2.03
N ASN A 117 -24.02 -1.55 2.61
CA ASN A 117 -25.34 -2.18 2.56
C ASN A 117 -25.87 -2.31 1.12
N ASP A 118 -25.65 -1.31 0.25
CA ASP A 118 -26.01 -1.40 -1.17
C ASP A 118 -25.23 -2.51 -1.88
N ILE A 119 -23.92 -2.65 -1.60
CA ILE A 119 -23.10 -3.73 -2.14
C ILE A 119 -23.55 -5.10 -1.60
N ALA A 120 -23.81 -5.21 -0.31
CA ALA A 120 -24.27 -6.45 0.33
C ALA A 120 -25.63 -6.90 -0.23
N GLN A 121 -26.54 -5.97 -0.54
CA GLN A 121 -27.82 -6.26 -1.17
C GLN A 121 -27.68 -6.75 -2.62
N LYS A 122 -26.68 -6.25 -3.36
CA LYS A 122 -26.38 -6.69 -4.74
C LYS A 122 -25.75 -8.09 -4.77
N TYR A 123 -25.03 -8.47 -3.72
CA TYR A 123 -24.32 -9.74 -3.63
C TYR A 123 -24.58 -10.45 -2.29
N PRO A 124 -25.84 -10.83 -2.00
CA PRO A 124 -26.25 -11.31 -0.68
C PRO A 124 -25.57 -12.61 -0.29
N ASP A 125 -25.37 -13.54 -1.24
CA ASP A 125 -24.73 -14.83 -0.97
C ASP A 125 -23.27 -14.69 -0.52
N PHE A 126 -22.56 -13.68 -1.05
CA PHE A 126 -21.17 -13.44 -0.71
C PHE A 126 -21.01 -12.72 0.63
N PHE A 127 -21.85 -11.71 0.88
CA PHE A 127 -21.76 -10.87 2.08
C PHE A 127 -22.67 -11.31 3.23
N ALA A 128 -23.34 -12.46 3.14
CA ALA A 128 -24.30 -12.94 4.15
C ALA A 128 -23.77 -12.92 5.60
N THR A 129 -22.47 -13.16 5.78
CA THR A 129 -21.80 -13.19 7.10
C THR A 129 -20.88 -12.00 7.34
N TRP A 130 -20.81 -11.05 6.41
CA TRP A 130 -19.87 -9.95 6.47
C TRP A 130 -20.49 -8.72 7.14
N THR A 131 -19.68 -8.05 7.95
CA THR A 131 -19.99 -6.72 8.47
C THR A 131 -19.27 -5.64 7.66
N CYS A 132 -19.73 -4.39 7.76
CA CYS A 132 -19.02 -3.26 7.16
C CYS A 132 -17.57 -3.18 7.65
N GLU A 133 -17.34 -3.49 8.93
CA GLU A 133 -16.00 -3.48 9.51
C GLU A 133 -15.08 -4.54 8.87
N MET A 134 -15.58 -5.75 8.63
CA MET A 134 -14.84 -6.81 7.91
C MET A 134 -14.51 -6.38 6.48
N TYR A 135 -15.46 -5.74 5.80
CA TYR A 135 -15.28 -5.22 4.46
C TYR A 135 -14.18 -4.13 4.40
N LEU A 136 -14.12 -3.25 5.39
CA LEU A 136 -13.12 -2.17 5.46
C LEU A 136 -11.77 -2.64 5.98
N ASN A 137 -11.71 -3.76 6.71
CA ASN A 137 -10.50 -4.21 7.38
C ASN A 137 -9.33 -4.42 6.41
N PHE A 138 -9.58 -5.01 5.25
CA PHE A 138 -8.54 -5.16 4.23
C PHE A 138 -7.98 -3.81 3.75
N LEU A 139 -8.82 -2.80 3.57
CA LEU A 139 -8.40 -1.47 3.12
C LEU A 139 -7.56 -0.74 4.17
N ARG A 140 -7.92 -0.88 5.45
CA ARG A 140 -7.11 -0.34 6.56
C ARG A 140 -5.79 -1.06 6.70
N GLN A 141 -5.79 -2.40 6.71
CA GLN A 141 -4.56 -3.20 6.82
C GLN A 141 -3.61 -2.98 5.64
N SER A 142 -4.15 -2.70 4.45
CA SER A 142 -3.36 -2.35 3.26
C SER A 142 -2.91 -0.88 3.22
N ILE A 143 -3.31 -0.07 4.21
CA ILE A 143 -3.02 1.36 4.33
C ILE A 143 -3.60 2.17 3.16
N LEU A 144 -4.74 1.76 2.61
CA LEU A 144 -5.43 2.47 1.53
C LEU A 144 -6.39 3.54 2.07
N ILE A 145 -6.91 3.31 3.28
CA ILE A 145 -7.78 4.24 3.99
C ILE A 145 -7.32 4.44 5.42
N THR A 146 -7.70 5.57 6.01
CA THR A 146 -7.49 5.92 7.41
C THR A 146 -8.75 6.58 7.97
N THR A 147 -8.76 6.86 9.27
CA THR A 147 -9.84 7.61 9.93
C THR A 147 -9.31 8.93 10.48
N ASN A 148 -9.98 10.04 10.16
CA ASN A 148 -9.68 11.37 10.68
C ASN A 148 -10.96 11.99 11.22
N LYS A 149 -10.99 12.38 12.51
CA LYS A 149 -12.17 13.00 13.17
C LYS A 149 -13.49 12.27 12.89
N ASN A 150 -13.48 10.94 12.96
CA ASN A 150 -14.61 10.03 12.68
C ASN A 150 -15.05 9.94 11.20
N ASN A 151 -14.28 10.51 10.27
CA ASN A 151 -14.48 10.29 8.84
C ASN A 151 -13.44 9.32 8.30
N PHE A 152 -13.87 8.45 7.39
CA PHE A 152 -13.01 7.61 6.59
C PHE A 152 -12.42 8.43 5.45
N CYS A 153 -11.10 8.42 5.32
CA CYS A 153 -10.34 9.15 4.31
C CYS A 153 -9.48 8.17 3.51
N ILE A 154 -9.24 8.45 2.23
CA ILE A 154 -8.18 7.77 1.47
C ILE A 154 -6.81 8.28 1.96
N THR A 155 -5.81 7.40 2.04
CA THR A 155 -4.42 7.79 2.35
C THR A 155 -3.70 8.26 1.09
N GLU A 156 -2.53 8.88 1.22
CA GLU A 156 -1.66 9.19 0.05
C GLU A 156 -1.29 7.90 -0.72
N PHE A 157 -0.95 6.83 -0.01
CA PHE A 157 -0.70 5.54 -0.65
C PHE A 157 -1.93 4.99 -1.40
N GLY A 158 -3.14 5.19 -0.88
CA GLY A 158 -4.38 4.84 -1.58
C GLY A 158 -4.58 5.66 -2.86
N VAL A 159 -4.19 6.93 -2.85
CA VAL A 159 -4.21 7.79 -4.05
C VAL A 159 -3.20 7.29 -5.07
N ASP A 160 -1.96 7.03 -4.65
CA ASP A 160 -0.91 6.49 -5.52
C ASP A 160 -1.30 5.13 -6.11
N PHE A 161 -1.96 4.28 -5.34
CA PHE A 161 -2.52 3.01 -5.83
C PHE A 161 -3.55 3.22 -6.95
N LEU A 162 -4.44 4.20 -6.82
CA LEU A 162 -5.40 4.53 -7.89
C LEU A 162 -4.70 5.06 -9.14
N VAL A 163 -3.66 5.88 -8.99
CA VAL A 163 -2.84 6.35 -10.11
C VAL A 163 -2.12 5.19 -10.79
N TRP A 164 -1.49 4.32 -10.01
CA TRP A 164 -0.84 3.10 -10.50
C TRP A 164 -1.82 2.21 -11.29
N LEU A 165 -3.04 2.05 -10.79
CA LEU A 165 -4.09 1.28 -11.46
C LEU A 165 -4.43 1.86 -12.84
N GLN A 166 -4.54 3.19 -12.94
CA GLN A 166 -4.78 3.89 -14.19
C GLN A 166 -3.61 3.74 -15.17
N LEU A 167 -2.36 3.85 -14.70
CA LEU A 167 -1.16 3.77 -15.53
C LEU A 167 -0.91 2.37 -16.10
N THR A 168 -1.22 1.33 -15.32
CA THR A 168 -1.01 -0.07 -15.72
C THR A 168 -2.12 -0.63 -16.61
N GLY A 169 -3.27 0.03 -16.68
CA GLY A 169 -4.40 -0.41 -17.50
C GLY A 169 -5.12 -1.65 -16.96
N PHE A 170 -4.89 -2.01 -15.70
CA PHE A 170 -5.64 -3.09 -15.05
C PHE A 170 -7.14 -2.73 -14.98
N PRO A 171 -8.04 -3.69 -15.26
CA PRO A 171 -9.47 -3.41 -15.27
C PRO A 171 -9.98 -3.11 -13.86
N GLU A 172 -10.60 -1.96 -13.70
CA GLU A 172 -11.22 -1.57 -12.44
C GLU A 172 -12.52 -2.33 -12.17
N SER A 173 -13.15 -2.84 -13.23
CA SER A 173 -14.35 -3.70 -13.18
C SER A 173 -14.00 -5.13 -12.78
N LYS A 174 -13.37 -5.27 -11.62
CA LYS A 174 -13.00 -6.56 -11.06
C LYS A 174 -14.25 -7.25 -10.49
N ALA A 175 -14.23 -8.59 -10.48
CA ALA A 175 -15.31 -9.37 -9.88
C ALA A 175 -15.37 -9.09 -8.37
N LEU A 176 -16.57 -8.68 -7.91
CA LEU A 176 -16.92 -8.19 -6.57
C LEU A 176 -16.00 -7.11 -6.02
#